data_AF-A0A8X7NUA3-F1
#
_entry.id   AF-A0A8X7NUA3-F1
#
_cell.length_a   1.000
_cell.length_b   1.000
_cell.length_c   1.000
_cell.angle_alpha   90.00
_cell.angle_beta   90.00
_cell.angle_gamma   90.00
#
_symmetry.space_group_name_H-M   'P 1'
#
loop_
_entity.id
_entity.type
_entity.pdbx_description
1 polymer ?
#
loop_
_entity_poly.entity_id
_entity_poly.type
_entity_poly.pdbx_seq_one_letter_code
_entity_poly.pdbx_strand_id
1 'polypeptide(L)'
;MLKFAEENEILVRGHTVLWDDPKMQPSWVKKIKDPEDLMNVTLNRINSVMKRYKGKVTGWDVLDPDVTLFVNEYNTIENPGGVTATPVKEKMEEILAYQGNENIKGAIGAQGHFSPTQPNLAYMRSALDTLGSLGLPVWITELDMPKCPNQANYFEQVLREGHAHPQVKGMVTRSGYSPSGCYKMCLTDGNFRNLPAGDVVDKLLREWGGLRVQTTGLTDSDGFFEASLFHGDYDINIAHPLINSTASHSFTLTSDDSPPSPFVVHV
;
A
#
# COMPACT_ATOMS: atom_id res chain seq x y z
N MET A 1 -20.73 3.92 -0.50
CA MET A 1 -19.28 3.69 -0.47
C MET A 1 -18.93 2.29 -0.94
N LEU A 2 -19.14 1.21 -0.16
CA LEU A 2 -18.70 -0.14 -0.58
C LEU A 2 -19.29 -0.61 -1.91
N LYS A 3 -20.59 -0.40 -2.12
CA LYS A 3 -21.24 -0.70 -3.41
C LYS A 3 -20.57 0.05 -4.58
N PHE A 4 -20.25 1.32 -4.40
CA PHE A 4 -19.55 2.12 -5.41
C PHE A 4 -18.15 1.56 -5.68
N ALA A 5 -17.42 1.17 -4.63
CA ALA A 5 -16.09 0.58 -4.79
C ALA A 5 -16.15 -0.75 -5.54
N GLU A 6 -17.11 -1.61 -5.22
CA GLU A 6 -17.36 -2.87 -5.91
C GLU A 6 -17.73 -2.65 -7.39
N GLU A 7 -18.65 -1.73 -7.69
CA GLU A 7 -19.07 -1.39 -9.06
C GLU A 7 -17.94 -0.78 -9.92
N ASN A 8 -16.86 -0.28 -9.30
CA ASN A 8 -15.75 0.38 -9.99
C ASN A 8 -14.41 -0.36 -9.77
N GLU A 9 -14.44 -1.60 -9.28
CA GLU A 9 -13.24 -2.44 -9.06
C GLU A 9 -12.18 -1.78 -8.15
N ILE A 10 -12.62 -0.94 -7.22
CA ILE A 10 -11.76 -0.24 -6.27
C ILE A 10 -11.60 -1.12 -5.03
N LEU A 11 -10.36 -1.51 -4.75
CA LEU A 11 -10.03 -2.23 -3.51
C LEU A 11 -10.23 -1.33 -2.29
N VAL A 12 -10.81 -1.89 -1.23
CA VAL A 12 -11.07 -1.16 0.02
C VAL A 12 -10.24 -1.77 1.14
N ARG A 13 -9.53 -0.92 1.88
CA ARG A 13 -8.94 -1.25 3.19
C ARG A 13 -9.86 -0.77 4.31
N GLY A 14 -10.23 -1.66 5.21
CA GLY A 14 -11.04 -1.36 6.38
C GLY A 14 -10.22 -0.70 7.47
N HIS A 15 -10.62 0.51 7.88
CA HIS A 15 -9.94 1.31 8.88
C HIS A 15 -10.99 1.95 9.82
N THR A 16 -11.05 1.63 11.11
CA THR A 16 -10.37 0.54 11.84
C THR A 16 -11.41 -0.19 12.71
N VAL A 17 -11.13 -1.43 13.12
CA VAL A 17 -12.02 -2.19 14.03
C VAL A 17 -11.81 -1.75 15.47
N LEU A 18 -10.55 -1.59 15.88
CA LEU A 18 -10.13 -1.19 17.22
C LEU A 18 -9.20 0.02 17.13
N TRP A 19 -9.45 1.01 17.99
CA TRP A 19 -8.60 2.19 18.11
C TRP A 19 -8.55 2.62 19.57
N ASP A 20 -7.34 2.84 20.07
CA ASP A 20 -7.07 3.26 21.43
C ASP A 20 -7.24 4.77 21.66
N ASP A 21 -7.39 5.60 20.59
CA ASP A 21 -7.68 7.03 20.74
C ASP A 21 -9.00 7.24 21.49
N PRO A 22 -8.96 7.79 22.73
CA PRO A 22 -10.15 7.99 23.52
C PRO A 22 -11.17 8.93 22.86
N LYS A 23 -10.79 9.78 21.91
CA LYS A 23 -11.75 10.65 21.18
C LYS A 23 -12.61 9.87 20.20
N MET A 24 -12.07 8.78 19.65
CA MET A 24 -12.70 7.97 18.59
C MET A 24 -13.51 6.81 19.17
N GLN A 25 -13.36 6.52 20.46
CA GLN A 25 -14.10 5.47 21.15
C GLN A 25 -15.53 5.90 21.56
N PRO A 26 -16.52 5.01 21.43
CA PRO A 26 -17.86 5.24 21.98
C PRO A 26 -17.82 5.49 23.49
N SER A 27 -18.67 6.40 23.97
CA SER A 27 -18.69 6.82 25.38
C SER A 27 -19.01 5.68 26.36
N TRP A 28 -19.76 4.66 25.92
CA TRP A 28 -20.09 3.50 26.74
C TRP A 28 -18.90 2.54 26.93
N VAL A 29 -18.01 2.41 25.94
CA VAL A 29 -16.80 1.56 26.05
C VAL A 29 -15.88 2.08 27.15
N LYS A 30 -15.71 3.40 27.24
CA LYS A 30 -14.86 4.06 28.26
C LYS A 30 -15.33 3.83 29.71
N LYS A 31 -16.60 3.46 29.87
CA LYS A 31 -17.20 3.18 31.17
C LYS A 31 -16.97 1.74 31.64
N ILE A 32 -16.57 0.84 30.73
CA ILE A 32 -16.20 -0.53 31.08
C ILE A 32 -14.92 -0.49 31.90
N LYS A 33 -14.95 -1.07 33.10
CA LYS A 33 -13.81 -1.14 34.02
C LYS A 33 -13.30 -2.56 34.21
N ASP A 34 -14.18 -3.53 34.01
CA ASP A 34 -13.84 -4.93 34.11
C ASP A 34 -13.10 -5.41 32.84
N PRO A 35 -11.91 -6.02 32.97
CA PRO A 35 -11.15 -6.50 31.83
C PRO A 35 -11.84 -7.62 31.03
N GLU A 36 -12.62 -8.47 31.68
CA GLU A 36 -13.35 -9.57 31.02
C GLU A 36 -14.51 -9.01 30.17
N ASP A 37 -15.26 -8.05 30.72
CA ASP A 37 -16.27 -7.31 29.97
C ASP A 37 -15.69 -6.59 28.75
N LEU A 38 -14.52 -5.95 28.91
CA LEU A 38 -13.84 -5.25 27.82
C LEU A 38 -13.39 -6.24 26.74
N MET A 39 -12.85 -7.40 27.14
CA MET A 39 -12.49 -8.47 26.21
C MET A 39 -13.72 -8.97 25.44
N ASN A 40 -14.82 -9.26 26.13
CA ASN A 40 -16.06 -9.73 25.51
C ASN A 40 -16.63 -8.72 24.51
N VAL A 41 -16.64 -7.43 24.87
CA VAL A 41 -17.06 -6.35 23.97
C VAL A 41 -16.15 -6.25 22.74
N THR A 42 -14.84 -6.39 22.94
CA THR A 42 -13.83 -6.38 21.87
C THR A 42 -14.07 -7.52 20.90
N LEU A 43 -14.19 -8.75 21.39
CA LEU A 43 -14.46 -9.95 20.57
C LEU A 43 -15.79 -9.83 19.82
N ASN A 44 -16.84 -9.34 20.48
CA ASN A 44 -18.13 -9.10 19.83
C ASN A 44 -18.03 -8.07 18.70
N ARG A 45 -17.26 -6.99 18.91
CA ARG A 45 -17.02 -5.97 17.89
C ARG A 45 -16.31 -6.57 16.68
N ILE A 46 -15.20 -7.27 16.91
CA ILE A 46 -14.45 -7.98 15.85
C ILE A 46 -15.40 -8.88 15.08
N ASN A 47 -16.02 -9.86 15.75
CA ASN A 47 -16.91 -10.82 15.11
C ASN A 47 -18.04 -10.16 14.30
N SER A 48 -18.64 -9.09 14.83
CA SER A 48 -19.73 -8.38 14.15
C SER A 48 -19.28 -7.66 12.87
N VAL A 49 -18.12 -6.99 12.90
CA VAL A 49 -17.59 -6.22 11.76
C VAL A 49 -17.11 -7.18 10.69
N MET A 50 -16.31 -8.17 11.08
CA MET A 50 -15.71 -9.12 10.14
C MET A 50 -16.79 -9.94 9.45
N LYS A 51 -17.80 -10.44 10.18
CA LYS A 51 -18.95 -11.13 9.59
C LYS A 51 -19.74 -10.25 8.61
N ARG A 52 -19.91 -8.96 8.91
CA ARG A 52 -20.70 -8.04 8.08
C ARG A 52 -20.02 -7.70 6.75
N TYR A 53 -18.70 -7.63 6.76
CA TYR A 53 -17.90 -7.16 5.61
C TYR A 53 -17.04 -8.24 4.96
N LYS A 54 -17.18 -9.50 5.38
CA LYS A 54 -16.52 -10.65 4.76
C LYS A 54 -16.69 -10.61 3.23
N GLY A 55 -15.58 -10.69 2.51
CA GLY A 55 -15.52 -10.67 1.04
C GLY A 55 -15.74 -9.29 0.38
N LYS A 56 -15.85 -8.20 1.14
CA LYS A 56 -16.10 -6.84 0.61
C LYS A 56 -14.93 -5.87 0.78
N VAL A 57 -13.84 -6.33 1.40
CA VAL A 57 -12.68 -5.53 1.79
C VAL A 57 -11.44 -6.42 1.63
N THR A 58 -10.35 -5.87 1.10
CA THR A 58 -9.12 -6.62 0.77
C THR A 58 -8.07 -6.62 1.89
N GLY A 59 -8.25 -5.80 2.94
CA GLY A 59 -7.38 -5.73 4.13
C GLY A 59 -8.10 -5.05 5.29
N TRP A 60 -7.92 -5.51 6.53
CA TRP A 60 -8.53 -4.93 7.73
C TRP A 60 -7.49 -4.61 8.80
N ASP A 61 -7.69 -3.51 9.53
CA ASP A 61 -7.06 -3.31 10.82
C ASP A 61 -7.83 -4.15 11.89
N VAL A 62 -7.65 -5.51 11.88
CA VAL A 62 -8.00 -6.57 12.90
C VAL A 62 -8.73 -7.84 12.34
N LEU A 63 -8.51 -8.98 13.03
CA LEU A 63 -8.83 -10.43 12.85
C LEU A 63 -9.97 -10.93 11.92
N ASP A 64 -9.61 -11.34 10.69
CA ASP A 64 -10.24 -12.33 9.79
C ASP A 64 -9.13 -13.31 9.37
N PRO A 65 -9.33 -14.63 9.36
CA PRO A 65 -8.37 -15.56 8.77
C PRO A 65 -8.23 -15.41 7.23
N ASP A 66 -9.26 -14.88 6.56
CA ASP A 66 -9.26 -14.70 5.09
C ASP A 66 -8.75 -13.32 4.66
N VAL A 67 -8.48 -12.41 5.61
CA VAL A 67 -8.08 -11.02 5.33
C VAL A 67 -6.75 -10.70 6.01
N THR A 68 -5.90 -9.94 5.32
CA THR A 68 -4.65 -9.45 5.91
C THR A 68 -4.92 -8.45 7.03
N LEU A 69 -4.26 -8.68 8.17
CA LEU A 69 -4.44 -7.97 9.42
C LEU A 69 -3.32 -6.99 9.69
N PHE A 70 -3.69 -5.74 9.94
CA PHE A 70 -2.73 -4.67 10.13
C PHE A 70 -2.64 -4.21 11.58
N VAL A 71 -1.41 -4.08 12.08
CA VAL A 71 -1.09 -3.12 13.16
C VAL A 71 -0.75 -1.79 12.47
N ASN A 72 -1.59 -0.75 12.65
CA ASN A 72 -1.48 0.52 11.94
C ASN A 72 -1.07 1.67 12.88
N GLU A 73 0.16 2.17 12.75
CA GLU A 73 0.76 3.12 13.69
C GLU A 73 1.44 4.31 12.99
N TYR A 74 1.44 5.46 13.67
CA TYR A 74 2.09 6.70 13.24
C TYR A 74 3.45 6.90 13.93
N ASN A 75 4.26 7.85 13.43
CA ASN A 75 5.61 8.14 13.91
C ASN A 75 6.61 6.99 13.76
N THR A 76 6.31 6.05 12.87
CA THR A 76 7.13 4.86 12.62
C THR A 76 8.25 5.14 11.64
N ILE A 77 7.91 5.75 10.49
CA ILE A 77 8.82 5.98 9.36
C ILE A 77 9.10 7.46 9.12
N GLU A 78 8.37 8.37 9.80
CA GLU A 78 8.34 9.79 9.48
C GLU A 78 9.25 10.63 10.38
N ASN A 79 9.28 10.31 11.68
CA ASN A 79 9.93 11.13 12.70
C ASN A 79 10.73 10.26 13.68
N PRO A 80 12.04 10.51 13.87
CA PRO A 80 12.87 9.75 14.81
C PRO A 80 12.55 10.01 16.30
N GLY A 81 11.68 10.98 16.60
CA GLY A 81 11.41 11.48 17.96
C GLY A 81 10.12 10.97 18.62
N GLY A 82 9.57 9.82 18.23
CA GLY A 82 8.28 9.30 18.72
C GLY A 82 8.23 7.77 18.91
N VAL A 83 7.05 7.16 18.72
CA VAL A 83 6.88 5.69 18.64
C VAL A 83 7.54 5.21 17.36
N THR A 84 8.82 4.86 17.44
CA THR A 84 9.61 4.45 16.28
C THR A 84 9.19 3.08 15.76
N ALA A 85 9.84 2.61 14.70
CA ALA A 85 9.64 1.25 14.20
C ALA A 85 9.84 0.13 15.26
N THR A 86 10.69 0.34 16.27
CA THR A 86 11.03 -0.70 17.24
C THR A 86 9.85 -1.11 18.15
N PRO A 87 9.15 -0.19 18.84
CA PRO A 87 7.96 -0.57 19.60
C PRO A 87 6.86 -1.25 18.77
N VAL A 88 6.71 -0.85 17.50
CA VAL A 88 5.74 -1.49 16.59
C VAL A 88 6.15 -2.92 16.24
N LYS A 89 7.45 -3.13 16.01
CA LYS A 89 8.01 -4.47 15.83
C LYS A 89 7.75 -5.35 17.05
N GLU A 90 8.09 -4.86 18.25
CA GLU A 90 7.90 -5.60 19.51
C GLU A 90 6.42 -5.96 19.74
N LYS A 91 5.51 -5.00 19.53
CA LYS A 91 4.06 -5.24 19.58
C LYS A 91 3.60 -6.31 18.61
N MET A 92 4.15 -6.34 17.39
CA MET A 92 3.80 -7.38 16.41
C MET A 92 4.38 -8.74 16.81
N GLU A 93 5.59 -8.80 17.38
CA GLU A 93 6.17 -10.04 17.91
C GLU A 93 5.30 -10.63 19.03
N GLU A 94 4.80 -9.80 19.94
CA GLU A 94 3.86 -10.23 20.99
C GLU A 94 2.56 -10.79 20.42
N ILE A 95 2.00 -10.14 19.39
CA ILE A 95 0.78 -10.62 18.71
C ILE A 95 1.04 -11.98 18.06
N LEU A 96 2.14 -12.12 17.32
CA LEU A 96 2.49 -13.37 16.62
C LEU A 96 2.80 -14.52 17.59
N ALA A 97 3.37 -14.22 18.75
CA ALA A 97 3.71 -15.22 19.77
C ALA A 97 2.50 -15.72 20.57
N TYR A 98 1.35 -15.05 20.49
CA TYR A 98 0.15 -15.43 21.24
C TYR A 98 -0.41 -16.78 20.74
N GLN A 99 -0.76 -17.67 21.67
CA GLN A 99 -1.29 -19.00 21.34
C GLN A 99 -2.59 -18.89 20.52
N GLY A 100 -2.65 -19.58 19.38
CA GLY A 100 -3.76 -19.50 18.43
C GLY A 100 -3.53 -18.53 17.25
N ASN A 101 -2.42 -17.78 17.24
CA ASN A 101 -2.04 -16.88 16.15
C ASN A 101 -1.02 -17.50 15.16
N GLU A 102 -0.81 -18.81 15.18
CA GLU A 102 0.22 -19.47 14.38
C GLU A 102 0.01 -19.32 12.86
N ASN A 103 -1.24 -19.06 12.43
CA ASN A 103 -1.62 -18.95 11.03
C ASN A 103 -2.21 -17.57 10.65
N ILE A 104 -2.01 -16.51 11.46
CA ILE A 104 -2.57 -15.20 11.08
C ILE A 104 -1.86 -14.67 9.84
N LYS A 105 -2.64 -14.08 8.93
CA LYS A 105 -2.10 -13.28 7.83
C LYS A 105 -1.85 -11.85 8.32
N GLY A 106 -0.68 -11.61 8.90
CA GLY A 106 -0.30 -10.29 9.44
C GLY A 106 0.34 -9.35 8.42
N ALA A 107 0.25 -8.05 8.68
CA ALA A 107 0.93 -6.97 7.99
C ALA A 107 1.14 -5.77 8.92
N ILE A 108 2.04 -4.87 8.55
CA ILE A 108 2.33 -3.65 9.32
C ILE A 108 1.88 -2.45 8.50
N GLY A 109 1.06 -1.59 9.09
CA GLY A 109 0.67 -0.30 8.55
C GLY A 109 1.50 0.81 9.16
N ALA A 110 2.34 1.47 8.35
CA ALA A 110 3.01 2.71 8.72
C ALA A 110 2.19 3.88 8.16
N GLN A 111 1.63 4.75 9.00
CA GLN A 111 0.72 5.80 8.52
C GLN A 111 1.38 6.73 7.49
N GLY A 112 2.62 7.18 7.73
CA GLY A 112 3.32 8.05 6.78
C GLY A 112 2.86 9.51 6.86
N HIS A 113 2.58 10.03 8.06
CA HIS A 113 2.28 11.44 8.29
C HIS A 113 3.56 12.30 8.37
N PHE A 114 4.15 12.63 7.21
CA PHE A 114 5.39 13.39 7.16
C PHE A 114 5.21 14.86 7.52
N SER A 115 6.21 15.43 8.18
CA SER A 115 6.27 16.86 8.51
C SER A 115 6.51 17.71 7.24
N PRO A 116 6.12 19.01 7.24
CA PRO A 116 6.35 19.94 6.11
C PRO A 116 7.82 20.38 5.96
N THR A 117 8.77 19.47 6.15
CA THR A 117 10.22 19.67 6.13
C THR A 117 10.87 18.59 5.28
N GLN A 118 12.17 18.74 4.98
CA GLN A 118 12.92 17.70 4.29
C GLN A 118 12.78 16.35 5.04
N PRO A 119 12.31 15.27 4.38
CA PRO A 119 12.21 13.97 5.01
C PRO A 119 13.62 13.40 5.25
N ASN A 120 13.78 12.70 6.38
CA ASN A 120 15.00 11.95 6.65
C ASN A 120 14.89 10.56 6.01
N LEU A 121 15.31 10.44 4.76
CA LEU A 121 15.19 9.18 4.00
C LEU A 121 16.04 8.04 4.59
N ALA A 122 17.20 8.36 5.17
CA ALA A 122 18.03 7.36 5.84
C ALA A 122 17.32 6.77 7.06
N TYR A 123 16.63 7.61 7.82
CA TYR A 123 15.78 7.14 8.92
C TYR A 123 14.60 6.32 8.40
N MET A 124 13.86 6.81 7.40
CA MET A 124 12.74 6.09 6.80
C MET A 124 13.17 4.68 6.35
N ARG A 125 14.32 4.56 5.67
CA ARG A 125 14.89 3.27 5.27
C ARG A 125 15.16 2.36 6.46
N SER A 126 15.87 2.85 7.46
CA SER A 126 16.19 2.08 8.67
C SER A 126 14.94 1.65 9.44
N ALA A 127 13.90 2.48 9.47
CA ALA A 127 12.62 2.15 10.05
C ALA A 127 11.91 1.05 9.25
N LEU A 128 11.87 1.14 7.92
CA LEU A 128 11.32 0.11 7.05
C LEU A 128 12.08 -1.21 7.14
N ASP A 129 13.42 -1.18 7.26
CA ASP A 129 14.26 -2.36 7.50
C ASP A 129 13.88 -3.02 8.83
N THR A 130 13.68 -2.21 9.87
CA THR A 130 13.29 -2.68 11.21
C THR A 130 11.92 -3.36 11.17
N LEU A 131 10.91 -2.73 10.55
CA LEU A 131 9.58 -3.34 10.39
C LEU A 131 9.63 -4.59 9.51
N GLY A 132 10.40 -4.52 8.42
CA GLY A 132 10.58 -5.59 7.46
C GLY A 132 11.31 -6.82 8.00
N SER A 133 12.07 -6.67 9.09
CA SER A 133 12.78 -7.79 9.75
C SER A 133 11.85 -8.90 10.25
N LEU A 134 10.55 -8.62 10.40
CA LEU A 134 9.53 -9.60 10.76
C LEU A 134 9.13 -10.52 9.59
N GLY A 135 9.60 -10.25 8.37
CA GLY A 135 9.19 -10.98 7.17
C GLY A 135 7.74 -10.75 6.77
N LEU A 136 7.07 -9.78 7.39
CA LEU A 136 5.70 -9.39 7.10
C LEU A 136 5.65 -8.24 6.08
N PRO A 137 4.59 -8.18 5.24
CA PRO A 137 4.40 -7.07 4.34
C PRO A 137 4.16 -5.77 5.12
N VAL A 138 4.79 -4.70 4.66
CA VAL A 138 4.59 -3.33 5.15
C VAL A 138 3.74 -2.56 4.15
N TRP A 139 2.78 -1.79 4.64
CA TRP A 139 2.02 -0.83 3.84
C TRP A 139 2.22 0.57 4.39
N ILE A 140 2.40 1.56 3.52
CA ILE A 140 2.30 2.96 3.92
C ILE A 140 0.84 3.37 3.76
N THR A 141 0.11 3.60 4.84
CA THR A 141 -1.36 3.49 4.84
C THR A 141 -2.11 4.81 4.77
N GLU A 142 -1.48 5.93 5.13
CA GLU A 142 -2.11 7.24 5.26
C GLU A 142 -1.17 8.37 4.80
N LEU A 143 -0.35 8.09 3.78
CA LEU A 143 0.75 8.95 3.37
C LEU A 143 0.27 10.36 3.04
N ASP A 144 0.75 11.33 3.81
CA ASP A 144 0.53 12.74 3.55
C ASP A 144 1.71 13.60 4.00
N MET A 145 1.75 14.81 3.46
CA MET A 145 2.72 15.83 3.81
C MET A 145 2.02 17.19 3.77
N PRO A 146 1.95 17.96 4.86
CA PRO A 146 1.37 19.30 4.84
C PRO A 146 2.11 20.23 3.87
N LYS A 147 1.42 21.29 3.43
CA LYS A 147 1.96 22.23 2.43
C LYS A 147 3.24 22.92 2.92
N CYS A 148 4.28 22.87 2.09
CA CYS A 148 5.54 23.59 2.26
C CYS A 148 6.12 23.97 0.89
N PRO A 149 7.13 24.86 0.81
CA PRO A 149 7.69 25.29 -0.48
C PRO A 149 8.17 24.14 -1.38
N ASN A 150 8.69 23.06 -0.78
CA ASN A 150 9.25 21.90 -1.49
C ASN A 150 8.35 20.65 -1.39
N GLN A 151 7.06 20.80 -1.08
CA GLN A 151 6.15 19.68 -0.79
C GLN A 151 6.18 18.60 -1.88
N ALA A 152 6.08 18.97 -3.16
CA ALA A 152 6.08 18.01 -4.26
C ALA A 152 7.38 17.20 -4.34
N ASN A 153 8.54 17.87 -4.21
CA ASN A 153 9.85 17.21 -4.24
C ASN A 153 10.04 16.26 -3.03
N TYR A 154 9.64 16.68 -1.84
CA TYR A 154 9.73 15.85 -0.64
C TYR A 154 8.75 14.67 -0.67
N PHE A 155 7.55 14.89 -1.19
CA PHE A 155 6.57 13.83 -1.40
C PHE A 155 7.05 12.79 -2.41
N GLU A 156 7.68 13.23 -3.52
CA GLU A 156 8.32 12.32 -4.47
C GLU A 156 9.43 11.48 -3.83
N GLN A 157 10.28 12.11 -3.01
CA GLN A 157 11.35 11.39 -2.31
C GLN A 157 10.80 10.28 -1.40
N VAL A 158 9.74 10.56 -0.64
CA VAL A 158 9.08 9.58 0.23
C VAL A 158 8.44 8.45 -0.58
N LEU A 159 7.72 8.77 -1.66
CA LEU A 159 7.10 7.76 -2.52
C LEU A 159 8.16 6.83 -3.14
N ARG A 160 9.28 7.38 -3.61
CA ARG A 160 10.39 6.59 -4.17
C ARG A 160 11.07 5.72 -3.11
N GLU A 161 11.30 6.25 -1.91
CA GLU A 161 11.89 5.48 -0.81
C GLU A 161 10.99 4.33 -0.39
N GLY A 162 9.67 4.57 -0.27
CA GLY A 162 8.68 3.52 -0.01
C GLY A 162 8.66 2.46 -1.11
N HIS A 163 8.59 2.87 -2.38
CA HIS A 163 8.59 1.97 -3.53
C HIS A 163 9.88 1.13 -3.65
N ALA A 164 11.03 1.69 -3.30
CA ALA A 164 12.32 1.00 -3.40
C ALA A 164 12.50 -0.10 -2.35
N HIS A 165 11.73 -0.09 -1.26
CA HIS A 165 11.91 -1.03 -0.17
C HIS A 165 11.16 -2.36 -0.42
N PRO A 166 11.85 -3.52 -0.41
CA PRO A 166 11.26 -4.79 -0.86
C PRO A 166 10.09 -5.29 0.00
N GLN A 167 10.03 -4.89 1.26
CA GLN A 167 8.92 -5.25 2.15
C GLN A 167 7.70 -4.33 2.03
N VAL A 168 7.80 -3.20 1.34
CA VAL A 168 6.64 -2.33 1.10
C VAL A 168 5.82 -2.92 -0.04
N LYS A 169 4.59 -3.34 0.27
CA LYS A 169 3.67 -3.98 -0.69
C LYS A 169 2.52 -3.09 -1.13
N GLY A 170 2.39 -1.90 -0.55
CA GLY A 170 1.35 -0.95 -0.92
C GLY A 170 1.55 0.41 -0.28
N MET A 171 1.05 1.44 -0.97
CA MET A 171 1.00 2.81 -0.46
C MET A 171 -0.39 3.39 -0.72
N VAL A 172 -0.97 4.02 0.30
CA VAL A 172 -2.25 4.72 0.23
C VAL A 172 -2.01 6.15 0.70
N THR A 173 -2.36 7.12 -0.13
CA THR A 173 -2.21 8.54 0.21
C THR A 173 -3.46 9.06 0.92
N ARG A 174 -3.27 9.88 1.96
CA ARG A 174 -4.38 10.55 2.65
C ARG A 174 -4.71 11.88 1.98
N SER A 175 -5.17 11.79 0.74
CA SER A 175 -5.37 12.93 -0.16
C SER A 175 -6.81 13.11 -0.66
N GLY A 176 -7.77 12.43 -0.02
CA GLY A 176 -9.18 12.50 -0.37
C GLY A 176 -9.72 13.94 -0.41
N TYR A 177 -10.29 14.32 -1.55
CA TYR A 177 -10.89 15.63 -1.75
C TYR A 177 -12.29 15.70 -1.13
N SER A 178 -12.63 16.85 -0.53
CA SER A 178 -13.98 17.23 -0.12
C SER A 178 -14.30 18.63 -0.63
N PRO A 179 -15.58 19.06 -0.69
CA PRO A 179 -15.92 20.44 -1.05
C PRO A 179 -15.24 21.51 -0.17
N SER A 180 -14.84 21.17 1.05
CA SER A 180 -14.06 22.02 1.97
C SER A 180 -12.54 21.93 1.78
N GLY A 181 -12.06 21.22 0.75
CA GLY A 181 -10.65 20.92 0.51
C GLY A 181 -10.24 19.53 1.00
N CYS A 182 -8.93 19.30 1.14
CA CYS A 182 -8.37 18.03 1.60
C CYS A 182 -7.79 18.20 3.01
N TYR A 183 -7.48 17.09 3.68
CA TYR A 183 -7.03 17.12 5.07
C TYR A 183 -5.68 17.83 5.27
N LYS A 184 -4.59 17.23 4.76
CA LYS A 184 -3.22 17.81 4.84
C LYS A 184 -2.61 18.07 3.47
N MET A 185 -3.02 17.30 2.47
CA MET A 185 -2.47 17.34 1.12
C MET A 185 -3.58 17.07 0.10
N CYS A 186 -3.61 17.85 -0.97
CA CYS A 186 -4.48 17.63 -2.11
C CYS A 186 -3.64 17.19 -3.32
N LEU A 187 -4.12 16.20 -4.07
CA LEU A 187 -3.56 15.88 -5.39
C LEU A 187 -4.15 16.78 -6.48
N THR A 188 -5.41 17.20 -6.32
CA THR A 188 -6.13 18.05 -7.27
C THR A 188 -6.78 19.25 -6.58
N ASP A 189 -7.11 20.29 -7.34
CA ASP A 189 -7.94 21.39 -6.88
C ASP A 189 -9.45 21.06 -6.96
N GLY A 190 -10.30 22.01 -6.57
CA GLY A 190 -11.75 21.80 -6.58
C GLY A 190 -12.42 21.67 -7.94
N ASN A 191 -11.68 21.91 -9.02
CA ASN A 191 -12.10 21.65 -10.40
C ASN A 191 -11.45 20.38 -10.96
N PHE A 192 -10.87 19.54 -10.09
CA PHE A 192 -10.12 18.34 -10.46
C PHE A 192 -8.92 18.61 -11.37
N ARG A 193 -8.34 19.82 -11.33
CA ARG A 193 -7.07 20.10 -12.00
C ARG A 193 -5.92 19.63 -11.11
N ASN A 194 -4.91 19.02 -11.72
CA ASN A 194 -3.77 18.51 -10.97
C ASN A 194 -3.03 19.63 -10.24
N LEU A 195 -2.59 19.32 -9.02
CA LEU A 195 -1.66 20.12 -8.25
C LEU A 195 -0.26 19.50 -8.35
N PRO A 196 0.81 20.20 -7.95
CA PRO A 196 2.17 19.66 -8.03
C PRO A 196 2.37 18.29 -7.34
N ALA A 197 1.63 18.01 -6.26
CA ALA A 197 1.66 16.69 -5.62
C ALA A 197 0.96 15.60 -6.46
N GLY A 198 -0.12 15.94 -7.17
CA GLY A 198 -0.75 15.05 -8.13
C GLY A 198 0.12 14.78 -9.36
N ASP A 199 0.83 15.81 -9.85
CA ASP A 199 1.78 15.65 -10.97
C ASP A 199 2.91 14.67 -10.63
N VAL A 200 3.34 14.66 -9.36
CA VAL A 200 4.30 13.66 -8.86
C VAL A 200 3.73 12.26 -8.91
N VAL A 201 2.51 12.03 -8.43
CA VAL A 201 1.87 10.70 -8.47
C VAL A 201 1.72 10.23 -9.91
N ASP A 202 1.19 11.07 -10.80
CA ASP A 202 1.01 10.73 -12.21
C ASP A 202 2.34 10.42 -12.91
N LYS A 203 3.39 11.19 -12.59
CA LYS A 203 4.74 10.94 -13.11
C LYS A 203 5.24 9.57 -12.64
N LEU A 204 5.16 9.28 -11.35
CA LEU A 204 5.66 8.02 -10.80
C LEU A 204 4.85 6.81 -11.28
N LEU A 205 3.54 6.93 -11.43
CA LEU A 205 2.71 5.87 -12.02
C LEU A 205 3.09 5.57 -13.47
N ARG A 206 3.49 6.58 -14.26
CA ARG A 206 4.05 6.36 -15.61
C ARG A 206 5.42 5.71 -15.54
N GLU A 207 6.31 6.18 -14.66
CA GLU A 207 7.65 5.60 -14.50
C GLU A 207 7.61 4.14 -14.02
N TRP A 208 6.65 3.80 -13.17
CA TRP A 208 6.51 2.48 -12.55
C TRP A 208 5.58 1.52 -13.30
N GLY A 209 5.19 1.86 -14.53
CA GLY A 209 4.36 0.98 -15.38
C GLY A 209 2.89 0.86 -14.95
N GLY A 210 2.43 1.62 -13.95
CA GLY A 210 1.05 1.59 -13.45
C GLY A 210 0.02 2.19 -14.41
N LEU A 211 0.45 3.00 -15.37
CA LEU A 211 -0.40 3.54 -16.45
C LEU A 211 -0.03 2.88 -17.77
N ARG A 212 -0.68 1.76 -18.14
CA ARG A 212 -0.56 1.01 -19.41
C ARG A 212 0.58 1.51 -20.32
N VAL A 213 1.81 1.32 -19.88
CA VAL A 213 2.98 1.76 -20.66
C VAL A 213 3.19 0.71 -21.72
N GLN A 214 2.99 1.08 -22.98
CA GLN A 214 3.33 0.21 -24.09
C GLN A 214 4.83 0.29 -24.33
N THR A 215 5.51 -0.83 -24.10
CA THR A 215 6.88 -1.03 -24.57
C THR A 215 6.82 -1.60 -25.98
N THR A 216 7.36 -0.87 -26.95
CA THR A 216 7.42 -1.30 -28.36
C THR A 216 8.86 -1.28 -28.85
N GLY A 217 9.27 -2.27 -29.63
CA GLY A 217 10.55 -2.26 -30.32
C GLY A 217 10.61 -3.30 -31.43
N LEU A 218 11.78 -3.37 -32.07
CA LEU A 218 12.07 -4.34 -33.11
C LEU A 218 12.96 -5.42 -32.52
N THR A 219 12.76 -6.66 -32.95
CA THR A 219 13.72 -7.73 -32.69
C THR A 219 15.03 -7.42 -33.40
N ASP A 220 16.14 -7.92 -32.86
CA ASP A 220 17.42 -7.93 -33.55
C ASP A 220 17.45 -8.95 -34.70
N SER A 221 18.62 -9.13 -35.31
CA SER A 221 18.82 -10.09 -36.42
C SER A 221 18.63 -11.55 -36.03
N ASP A 222 18.72 -11.86 -34.73
CA ASP A 222 18.57 -13.21 -34.19
C ASP A 222 17.14 -13.45 -33.65
N GLY A 223 16.26 -12.44 -33.75
CA GLY A 223 14.86 -12.51 -33.33
C GLY A 223 14.63 -12.17 -31.86
N PHE A 224 15.62 -11.63 -31.14
CA PHE A 224 15.49 -11.27 -29.73
C PHE A 224 15.02 -9.83 -29.55
N PHE A 225 14.16 -9.62 -28.56
CA PHE A 225 13.76 -8.30 -28.07
C PHE A 225 13.91 -8.28 -26.55
N GLU A 226 14.73 -7.37 -26.05
CA GLU A 226 14.96 -7.20 -24.61
C GLU A 226 14.21 -5.97 -24.07
N ALA A 227 13.50 -6.16 -22.97
CA ALA A 227 12.82 -5.10 -22.26
C ALA A 227 12.88 -5.34 -20.74
N SER A 228 12.99 -4.25 -19.97
CA SER A 228 12.76 -4.28 -18.53
C SER A 228 11.30 -3.96 -18.25
N LEU A 229 10.60 -4.91 -17.64
CA LEU A 229 9.18 -4.81 -17.30
C LEU A 229 9.00 -4.90 -15.78
N PHE A 230 7.89 -4.35 -15.28
CA PHE A 230 7.51 -4.50 -13.87
C PHE A 230 6.83 -5.86 -13.67
N HIS A 231 6.71 -6.33 -12.43
CA HIS A 231 5.88 -7.52 -12.18
C HIS A 231 4.42 -7.21 -12.51
N GLY A 232 3.77 -8.09 -13.24
CA GLY A 232 2.39 -7.88 -13.69
C GLY A 232 2.02 -8.75 -14.88
N ASP A 233 0.80 -8.55 -15.36
CA ASP A 233 0.24 -9.24 -16.51
C ASP A 233 0.49 -8.44 -17.79
N TYR A 234 0.93 -9.12 -18.84
CA TYR A 234 1.33 -8.51 -20.09
C TYR A 234 0.69 -9.23 -21.28
N ASP A 235 0.20 -8.45 -22.22
CA ASP A 235 -0.15 -8.90 -23.57
C ASP A 235 0.93 -8.43 -24.55
N ILE A 236 1.59 -9.39 -25.19
CA ILE A 236 2.56 -9.17 -26.26
C ILE A 236 1.82 -9.30 -27.60
N ASN A 237 2.00 -8.31 -28.48
CA ASN A 237 1.58 -8.38 -29.87
C ASN A 237 2.82 -8.28 -30.77
N ILE A 238 3.02 -9.27 -31.64
CA ILE A 238 4.15 -9.33 -32.58
C ILE A 238 3.59 -9.23 -33.99
N ALA A 239 4.23 -8.42 -34.82
CA ALA A 239 3.92 -8.28 -36.24
C ALA A 239 5.17 -8.55 -37.07
N HIS A 240 5.08 -9.47 -38.04
CA HIS A 240 6.16 -9.71 -38.98
C HIS A 240 5.94 -8.93 -40.28
N PRO A 241 6.75 -7.89 -40.57
CA PRO A 241 6.45 -6.93 -41.63
C PRO A 241 6.47 -7.52 -43.05
N LEU A 242 7.21 -8.61 -43.27
CA LEU A 242 7.36 -9.21 -44.61
C LEU A 242 6.29 -10.24 -45.00
N ILE A 243 5.70 -10.93 -44.02
CA ILE A 243 4.70 -11.99 -44.27
C ILE A 243 3.29 -11.59 -43.86
N ASN A 244 3.12 -10.34 -43.38
CA ASN A 244 1.85 -9.77 -42.93
C ASN A 244 1.12 -10.67 -41.91
N SER A 245 1.89 -11.32 -41.03
CA SER A 245 1.38 -12.14 -39.94
C SER A 245 1.48 -11.40 -38.62
N THR A 246 0.56 -11.71 -37.71
CA THR A 246 0.55 -11.21 -36.34
C THR A 246 0.34 -12.37 -35.38
N ALA A 247 1.04 -12.35 -34.24
CA ALA A 247 0.84 -13.27 -33.14
C ALA A 247 0.61 -12.49 -31.84
N SER A 248 -0.22 -13.02 -30.95
CA SER A 248 -0.51 -12.42 -29.65
C SER A 248 -0.35 -13.47 -28.55
N HIS A 249 0.33 -13.09 -27.47
CA HIS A 249 0.60 -13.97 -26.33
C HIS A 249 0.43 -13.18 -25.04
N SER A 250 -0.11 -13.83 -24.02
CA SER A 250 -0.20 -13.26 -22.67
C SER A 250 0.74 -14.00 -21.73
N PHE A 251 1.40 -13.28 -20.84
CA PHE A 251 2.24 -13.85 -19.79
C PHE A 251 2.19 -12.99 -18.52
N THR A 252 2.52 -13.60 -17.39
CA THR A 252 2.64 -12.90 -16.10
C THR A 252 4.11 -12.90 -15.71
N LEU A 253 4.66 -11.73 -15.38
CA LEU A 253 6.00 -11.57 -14.83
C LEU A 253 5.92 -11.48 -13.31
N THR A 254 6.58 -12.38 -12.60
CA THR A 254 6.57 -12.47 -11.14
C THR A 254 7.97 -12.34 -10.55
N SER A 255 8.06 -12.18 -9.23
CA SER A 255 9.34 -12.15 -8.51
C SER A 255 10.12 -13.46 -8.57
N ASP A 256 9.44 -14.58 -8.88
CA ASP A 256 10.02 -15.92 -8.80
C ASP A 256 10.68 -16.32 -10.13
N ASP A 257 10.50 -15.52 -11.19
CA ASP A 257 11.03 -15.76 -12.54
C ASP A 257 12.52 -15.41 -12.70
N SER A 258 13.32 -15.42 -11.61
CA SER A 258 14.76 -15.11 -11.62
C SER A 258 15.65 -16.35 -11.48
N PRO A 259 16.63 -16.60 -12.39
CA PRO A 259 17.00 -15.74 -13.52
C PRO A 259 15.96 -15.83 -14.65
N PRO A 260 15.76 -14.73 -15.40
CA PRO A 260 14.75 -14.68 -16.45
C PRO A 260 15.06 -15.73 -17.51
N SER A 261 14.20 -16.75 -17.62
CA SER A 261 14.19 -17.60 -18.80
C SER A 261 13.61 -16.78 -19.96
N PRO A 262 14.22 -16.82 -21.16
CA PRO A 262 13.70 -16.08 -22.30
C PRO A 262 12.28 -16.57 -22.61
N PHE A 263 11.33 -15.64 -22.71
CA PHE A 263 9.98 -15.93 -23.17
C PHE A 263 10.03 -16.13 -24.69
N VAL A 264 9.95 -17.39 -25.14
CA VAL A 264 10.06 -17.74 -26.55
C VAL A 264 8.67 -17.73 -27.19
N VAL A 265 8.53 -16.96 -28.26
CA VAL A 265 7.31 -16.91 -29.08
C VAL A 265 7.62 -17.40 -30.49
N HIS A 266 6.74 -18.25 -31.03
CA HIS A 266 6.81 -18.70 -32.42
C HIS A 266 5.78 -17.92 -33.26
N VAL A 267 6.25 -17.22 -34.30
CA VAL A 267 5.46 -16.37 -35.21
C VAL A 267 5.39 -17.00 -36.60
#